data_AF-A0A285TR66-F1
#
_entry.id   AF-A0A285TR66-F1
#
_cell.length_a   1.000
_cell.length_b   1.000
_cell.length_c   1.000
_cell.angle_alpha   90.00
_cell.angle_beta   90.00
_cell.angle_gamma   90.00
#
_symmetry.space_group_name_H-M   'P 1'
#
loop_
_entity.id
_entity.type
_entity.pdbx_description
1 polymer ?
#
loop_
_entity_poly.entity_id
_entity_poly.type
_entity_poly.pdbx_seq_one_letter_code
_entity_poly.pdbx_strand_id
1 'polypeptide(L)' 'MRYLSIFISIILIFLGSALLNITINDEMMKNIMLKISGGFVMYFGIVILVKAINKEDVQKKNA' A
#
# COMPACT_ATOMS: atom_id res chain seq x y z
N MET A 1 -18.57 -0.95 4.79
CA MET A 1 -17.40 -1.50 4.05
C MET A 1 -16.31 -0.45 3.72
N ARG A 2 -16.60 0.87 3.66
CA ARG A 2 -15.60 1.89 3.27
C ARG A 2 -14.44 2.05 4.26
N TYR A 3 -14.74 2.17 5.55
CA TYR A 3 -13.73 2.24 6.61
C TYR A 3 -12.83 1.01 6.63
N LEU A 4 -13.39 -0.16 6.31
CA LEU A 4 -12.61 -1.40 6.16
C LEU A 4 -11.62 -1.30 5.00
N SER A 5 -12.04 -0.78 3.83
CA SER A 5 -11.13 -0.61 2.68
C SER A 5 -10.02 0.39 2.95
N ILE A 6 -10.32 1.49 3.64
CA ILE A 6 -9.32 2.50 4.03
C ILE A 6 -8.34 1.88 5.05
N PHE A 7 -8.86 1.18 6.05
CA PHE A 7 -8.07 0.49 7.07
C PHE A 7 -7.11 -0.54 6.45
N ILE A 8 -7.59 -1.39 5.53
CA ILE A 8 -6.76 -2.36 4.80
C ILE A 8 -5.68 -1.66 3.96
N SER A 9 -6.02 -0.53 3.34
CA SER A 9 -5.06 0.24 2.53
C SER A 9 -3.94 0.80 3.39
N ILE A 10 -4.26 1.33 4.58
CA ILE A 10 -3.27 1.82 5.54
C ILE A 10 -2.35 0.68 5.99
N ILE A 11 -2.90 -0.49 6.31
CA ILE A 11 -2.11 -1.68 6.69
C ILE A 11 -1.14 -2.07 5.56
N LEU A 12 -1.61 -2.12 4.30
CA LEU A 12 -0.77 -2.43 3.14
C LEU A 12 0.36 -1.42 2.95
N ILE A 13 0.08 -0.12 3.12
CA ILE A 13 1.10 0.93 3.02
C ILE A 13 2.17 0.75 4.11
N PHE A 14 1.76 0.52 5.36
CA PHE A 14 2.68 0.27 6.46
C PHE A 14 3.50 -1.01 6.26
N LEU A 15 2.88 -2.08 5.77
CA LEU A 15 3.56 -3.34 5.47
C LEU A 15 4.61 -3.17 4.36
N GLY A 16 4.26 -2.51 3.26
CA GLY A 16 5.19 -2.22 2.17
C GLY A 16 6.35 -1.33 2.61
N SER A 17 6.07 -0.32 3.44
CA SER A 17 7.08 0.56 4.03
C SER A 17 8.04 -0.22 4.96
N ALA A 18 7.51 -1.11 5.79
CA ALA A 18 8.34 -1.96 6.65
C ALA A 18 9.27 -2.87 5.83
N LEU A 19 8.77 -3.48 4.75
CA LEU A 19 9.57 -4.31 3.84
C LEU A 19 10.68 -3.51 3.15
N LEU A 20 10.43 -2.25 2.78
CA LEU A 20 11.43 -1.36 2.20
C LEU A 20 12.55 -0.98 3.19
N ASN A 21 12.22 -0.95 4.48
CA ASN A 21 13.15 -0.55 5.55
C ASN A 21 13.97 -1.72 6.12
N ILE A 22 13.54 -2.96 5.90
CA ILE A 22 14.32 -4.13 6.29
C ILE A 22 15.61 -4.16 5.45
N THR A 23 16.74 -4.20 6.13
CA THR A 23 18.06 -4.40 5.50
C THR A 23 18.65 -5.69 6.05
N ILE A 24 18.83 -6.67 5.16
CA ILE A 24 19.53 -7.92 5.47
C ILE A 24 21.01 -7.69 5.14
N ASN A 25 21.82 -7.47 6.18
CA ASN A 25 23.27 -7.44 6.03
C ASN A 25 23.73 -8.82 5.53
N ASP A 26 24.62 -8.83 4.52
CA ASP A 26 25.16 -10.00 3.81
C ASP A 26 24.36 -10.59 2.63
N GLU A 27 23.14 -10.10 2.34
CA GLU A 27 22.37 -10.60 1.20
C GLU A 27 21.81 -9.48 0.32
N MET A 28 22.71 -8.81 -0.42
CA MET A 28 22.37 -7.68 -1.30
C MET A 28 21.21 -8.02 -2.27
N MET A 29 21.24 -9.21 -2.90
CA MET A 29 20.17 -9.65 -3.80
C MET A 29 18.83 -9.84 -3.10
N LYS A 30 18.81 -10.41 -1.88
CA LYS A 30 17.57 -10.55 -1.12
C LYS A 30 17.05 -9.20 -0.65
N ASN A 31 17.94 -8.27 -0.27
CA ASN A 31 17.57 -6.90 0.09
C ASN A 31 16.92 -6.15 -1.10
N ILE A 32 17.47 -6.29 -2.31
CA ILE A 32 16.88 -5.72 -3.53
C ILE A 32 15.50 -6.32 -3.79
N MET A 33 15.38 -7.65 -3.73
CA MET A 33 14.10 -8.33 -3.96
C MET A 33 13.03 -7.94 -2.93
N LEU A 34 13.43 -7.78 -1.66
CA LEU A 34 12.56 -7.32 -0.58
C LEU A 34 12.12 -5.87 -0.76
N LYS A 35 13.01 -5.00 -1.24
CA LYS A 35 12.66 -3.61 -1.55
C LYS A 35 11.72 -3.51 -2.75
N ILE A 36 11.95 -4.31 -3.79
CA ILE A 36 11.05 -4.37 -4.95
C ILE A 36 9.66 -4.84 -4.52
N SER A 37 9.57 -5.94 -3.76
CA SER A 37 8.29 -6.47 -3.29
C SER A 37 7.59 -5.50 -2.33
N GLY A 38 8.32 -4.87 -1.41
CA GLY A 38 7.82 -3.82 -0.52
C GLY A 38 7.28 -2.61 -1.29
N GLY A 39 7.98 -2.19 -2.34
CA GLY A 39 7.54 -1.12 -3.25
C GLY A 39 6.23 -1.47 -3.97
N PHE A 40 6.08 -2.69 -4.47
CA PHE A 40 4.83 -3.15 -5.08
C PHE A 40 3.67 -3.18 -4.08
N VAL A 41 3.89 -3.74 -2.88
CA VAL A 41 2.89 -3.80 -1.82
C VAL A 41 2.42 -2.39 -1.43
N MET A 42 3.36 -1.45 -1.26
CA MET A 42 3.06 -0.05 -0.96
C MET A 42 2.27 0.61 -2.10
N TYR A 43 2.67 0.39 -3.35
CA TYR A 43 1.96 0.91 -4.53
C TYR A 43 0.51 0.42 -4.59
N PHE A 44 0.26 -0.87 -4.37
CA PHE A 44 -1.09 -1.41 -4.31
C PHE A 44 -1.92 -0.79 -3.18
N GLY A 45 -1.32 -0.60 -2.00
CA GLY A 45 -1.97 0.09 -0.89
C GLY A 45 -2.42 1.51 -1.25
N ILE A 46 -1.56 2.28 -1.92
CA ILE A 46 -1.90 3.64 -2.38
C ILE A 46 -3.01 3.61 -3.44
N VAL A 47 -2.94 2.71 -4.42
CA VAL A 47 -3.96 2.61 -5.48
C VAL A 47 -5.34 2.30 -4.89
N ILE A 48 -5.42 1.37 -3.93
CA ILE A 48 -6.67 1.03 -3.26
C ILE A 48 -7.17 2.23 -2.43
N LEU A 49 -6.28 2.94 -1.74
CA LEU A 49 -6.62 4.14 -0.99
C LEU A 49 -7.22 5.22 -1.90
N VAL A 50 -6.55 5.53 -3.01
CA VAL A 50 -7.02 6.53 -4.00
C VAL A 50 -8.37 6.12 -4.58
N LYS A 51 -8.56 4.83 -4.91
CA LYS A 51 -9.87 4.32 -5.37
C LYS A 51 -10.95 4.45 -4.29
N ALA A 52 -10.62 4.17 -3.03
CA ALA A 52 -11.57 4.27 -1.92
C ALA A 52 -12.01 5.72 -1.67
N ILE A 53 -11.09 6.69 -1.81
CA ILE A 53 -11.35 8.13 -1.68
C ILE A 53 -12.16 8.64 -2.89
N ASN A 54 -11.70 8.38 -4.12
CA ASN A 54 -12.38 8.86 -5.34
C ASN A 54 -13.79 8.28 -5.54
N LYS A 55 -14.08 7.10 -4.98
CA LYS A 55 -15.43 6.52 -4.99
C LYS A 55 -16.43 7.39 -4.21
N GLU A 56 -15.97 8.23 -3.29
CA GLU A 56 -16.83 9.19 -2.58
C GLU A 56 -17.31 10.33 -3.47
N ASP A 57 -16.44 10.91 -4.31
CA ASP A 57 -16.81 12.02 -5.18
C ASP A 57 -17.90 11.62 -6.17
N VAL A 58 -17.83 10.39 -6.68
CA VAL A 58 -18.83 9.89 -7.64
C VAL A 58 -20.18 9.58 -6.96
N GLN A 59 -20.20 9.15 -5.70
CA GLN A 59 -21.47 8.93 -4.99
C GLN A 59 -22.10 10.22 -4.46
N LYS A 60 -21.30 11.20 -4.03
CA LYS A 60 -21.82 12.51 -3.60
C LYS A 60 -22.36 13.36 -4.75
N LYS A 61 -21.86 13.18 -5.97
CA LYS A 61 -22.30 13.95 -7.14
C LYS A 61 -23.60 13.42 -7.78
N ASN A 62 -24.05 12.23 -7.35
CA ASN A 62 -25.25 11.55 -7.85
C ASN A 62 -26.35 11.39 -6.77
N ALA A 63 -26.19 12.05 -5.62
CA ALA A 63 -27.18 12.13 -4.54
C ALA A 63 -27.64 13.58 -4.40
#